data_AF-B0TUB1-F1
#
_entry.id   AF-B0TUB1-F1
#
_cell.length_a   1.000
_cell.length_b   1.000
_cell.length_c   1.000
_cell.angle_alpha   90.00
_cell.angle_beta   90.00
_cell.angle_gamma   90.00
#
_symmetry.space_group_name_H-M   'P 1'
#
loop_
_entity.id
_entity.type
_entity.pdbx_description
1 polymer ?
#
loop_
_entity_poly.entity_id
_entity_poly.type
_entity_poly.pdbx_seq_one_letter_code
_entity_poly.pdbx_strand_id
1 'polypeptide(L)'
;MNTVDKGDKLEKTIFDIFSDDIKNDRFWARKDCCKIFTKKGYYSKDREKNITFDVSIEIYQPGQKEYSVLVLIECKNYNHRVPVDDVEEFYAKAQQISGANIKGIIASTNSYQDGAFKFARSKGIGLLRYFNPDKREWILNRSPSLIKGRSESVTERLTVSEGLLEQEYKSKGFDFYCYSSGAYTTSTHQLISNLILQNEPRDHQNIDTRIKTTPPKKHSLVKYLEVDVIEDLCADVLKGIKYFSGPVSVEDLQQYAFEQHTVKVKLGVSLELGVLGCVNFEDGVINIDNKQCETESRTRFTVAHELGHLFLKHSEFMVGENCLDSHLVSVDRTDIILKDVMRMEWQANQFAACLLLPRRAFIKAFLAETEKRGIVDRGFGLLFVDGQSCNVSAMNSISVSLMKRFNVSKTVVIIRMKQLRILRESAA
;
A
#
# COMPACT_ATOMS: atom_id res chain seq x y z
N MET A 1 16.87 -22.58 15.33
CA MET A 1 16.74 -21.27 15.99
C MET A 1 15.70 -21.41 17.09
N ASN A 2 16.11 -21.25 18.35
CA ASN A 2 15.22 -21.41 19.50
C ASN A 2 14.23 -20.22 19.59
N THR A 3 13.14 -20.34 20.36
CA THR A 3 12.13 -19.28 20.53
C THR A 3 12.73 -18.00 21.10
N VAL A 4 13.74 -18.12 21.97
CA VAL A 4 14.50 -16.99 22.55
C VAL A 4 15.24 -16.21 21.46
N ASP A 5 16.06 -16.90 20.64
CA ASP A 5 16.80 -16.25 19.54
C ASP A 5 15.86 -15.52 18.56
N LYS A 6 14.67 -16.08 18.32
CA LYS A 6 13.65 -15.45 17.46
C LYS A 6 13.09 -14.17 18.09
N GLY A 7 12.85 -14.16 19.40
CA GLY A 7 12.46 -12.97 20.15
C GLY A 7 13.53 -11.89 20.08
N ASP A 8 14.77 -12.24 20.44
CA ASP A 8 15.91 -11.33 20.44
C ASP A 8 16.15 -10.69 19.06
N LYS A 9 15.93 -11.45 17.98
CA LYS A 9 16.02 -10.91 16.61
C LYS A 9 14.98 -9.82 16.33
N LEU A 10 13.73 -10.01 16.75
CA LEU A 10 12.69 -8.98 16.58
C LEU A 10 13.03 -7.74 17.38
N GLU A 11 13.41 -7.92 18.65
CA GLU A 11 13.76 -6.82 19.55
C GLU A 11 14.92 -5.98 18.99
N LYS A 12 15.98 -6.65 18.51
CA LYS A 12 17.09 -6.00 17.84
C LYS A 12 16.64 -5.24 16.59
N THR A 13 15.78 -5.85 15.77
CA THR A 13 15.26 -5.20 14.55
C THR A 13 14.48 -3.93 14.88
N ILE A 14 13.60 -3.98 15.89
CA ILE A 14 12.84 -2.81 16.33
C ILE A 14 13.76 -1.74 16.91
N PHE A 15 14.74 -2.12 17.73
CA PHE A 15 15.76 -1.20 18.23
C PHE A 15 16.53 -0.52 17.10
N ASP A 16 16.95 -1.28 16.09
CA ASP A 16 17.73 -0.76 14.96
C ASP A 16 16.89 0.23 14.13
N ILE A 17 15.61 -0.07 13.86
CA ILE A 17 14.68 0.84 13.15
C ILE A 17 14.56 2.19 13.88
N PHE A 18 14.23 2.17 15.17
CA PHE A 18 14.06 3.41 15.94
C PHE A 18 15.40 4.13 16.16
N SER A 19 16.50 3.39 16.33
CA SER A 19 17.84 3.99 16.44
C SER A 19 18.24 4.73 15.17
N ASP A 20 17.97 4.15 14.00
CA ASP A 20 18.25 4.76 12.71
C ASP A 20 17.38 6.00 12.48
N ASP A 21 16.09 5.92 12.83
CA ASP A 21 15.19 7.08 12.75
C ASP A 21 15.61 8.21 13.68
N ILE A 22 16.08 7.91 14.89
CA ILE A 22 16.61 8.92 15.81
C ILE A 22 17.89 9.53 15.24
N LYS A 23 18.86 8.72 14.80
CA LYS A 23 20.15 9.19 14.27
C LYS A 23 20.00 10.13 13.07
N ASN A 24 19.03 9.85 12.21
CA ASN A 24 18.76 10.60 10.99
C ASN A 24 17.67 11.67 11.14
N ASP A 25 17.29 12.02 12.38
CA ASP A 25 16.27 13.03 12.69
C ASP A 25 14.91 12.78 12.00
N ARG A 26 14.58 11.51 11.74
CA ARG A 26 13.26 11.04 11.24
C ARG A 26 12.30 10.67 12.37
N PHE A 27 12.81 10.37 13.56
CA PHE A 27 12.00 10.21 14.77
C PHE A 27 11.35 11.53 15.17
N TRP A 28 10.25 11.50 15.94
CA TRP A 28 9.47 12.71 16.31
C TRP A 28 10.26 13.76 17.12
N ALA A 29 11.24 13.32 17.90
CA ALA A 29 12.13 14.19 18.66
C ALA A 29 13.55 14.16 18.07
N ARG A 30 14.25 15.30 18.16
CA ARG A 30 15.63 15.45 17.68
C ARG A 30 16.55 14.46 18.37
N LYS A 31 17.58 14.00 17.67
CA LYS A 31 18.54 13.03 18.22
C LYS A 31 19.12 13.43 19.57
N ASP A 32 19.42 14.72 19.75
CA ASP A 32 20.01 15.26 20.98
C ASP A 32 19.04 15.26 22.17
N CYS A 33 17.74 15.08 21.90
CA CYS A 33 16.69 14.95 22.89
C CYS A 33 16.32 13.49 23.18
N CYS A 34 16.96 12.51 22.54
CA CYS A 34 16.56 11.11 22.61
C CYS A 34 17.68 10.20 23.15
N LYS A 35 17.29 9.23 23.97
CA LYS A 35 18.13 8.07 24.28
C LYS A 35 17.32 6.80 24.14
N ILE A 36 17.83 5.85 23.38
CA ILE A 36 17.20 4.54 23.16
C ILE A 36 18.01 3.44 23.86
N PHE A 37 17.32 2.46 24.42
CA PHE A 37 17.93 1.36 25.16
C PHE A 37 17.25 0.02 24.83
N THR A 38 18.02 -1.07 24.92
CA THR A 38 17.53 -2.45 24.92
C THR A 38 17.49 -3.00 26.33
N LYS A 39 16.43 -3.71 26.71
CA LYS A 39 16.32 -4.42 28.01
C LYS A 39 16.62 -3.54 29.22
N LYS A 40 16.20 -2.27 29.18
CA LYS A 40 16.38 -1.35 30.32
C LYS A 40 15.29 -1.56 31.36
N GLY A 41 15.70 -1.59 32.62
CA GLY A 41 14.81 -1.70 33.78
C GLY A 41 14.34 -0.34 34.27
N TYR A 42 13.03 -0.22 34.55
CA TYR A 42 12.41 0.96 35.16
C TYR A 42 11.76 0.57 36.48
N TYR A 43 11.98 1.38 37.51
CA TYR A 43 11.50 1.06 38.86
C TYR A 43 9.97 1.08 38.94
N SER A 44 9.41 -0.04 39.41
CA SER A 44 8.01 -0.16 39.77
C SER A 44 7.88 -0.05 41.28
N LYS A 45 7.07 0.90 41.73
CA LYS A 45 6.75 1.06 43.16
C LYS A 45 5.99 -0.16 43.68
N ASP A 46 5.03 -0.64 42.90
CA ASP A 46 4.16 -1.77 43.28
C ASP A 46 4.93 -3.10 43.43
N ARG A 47 6.03 -3.26 42.69
CA ARG A 47 6.88 -4.47 42.76
C ARG A 47 8.14 -4.30 43.59
N GLU A 48 8.41 -3.07 44.04
CA GLU A 48 9.66 -2.63 44.66
C GLU A 48 10.93 -3.07 43.90
N LYS A 49 10.80 -3.24 42.57
CA LYS A 49 11.88 -3.72 41.68
C LYS A 49 11.71 -3.16 40.29
N ASN A 50 12.77 -3.28 39.49
CA ASN A 50 12.73 -2.86 38.10
C ASN A 50 11.90 -3.83 37.24
N ILE A 51 11.07 -3.26 36.38
CA ILE A 51 10.44 -3.95 35.24
C ILE A 51 11.29 -3.68 34.01
N THR A 52 11.77 -4.75 33.38
CA THR A 52 12.55 -4.67 32.14
C THR A 52 11.61 -4.65 30.95
N PHE A 53 11.87 -3.75 30.01
CA PHE A 53 11.16 -3.65 28.72
C PHE A 53 12.13 -3.91 27.57
N ASP A 54 11.64 -4.46 26.47
CA ASP A 54 12.47 -4.89 25.34
C ASP A 54 13.22 -3.72 24.70
N VAL A 55 12.49 -2.66 24.37
CA VAL A 55 13.06 -1.40 23.90
C VAL A 55 12.41 -0.24 24.64
N SER A 56 13.22 0.74 25.05
CA SER A 56 12.73 1.99 25.63
C SER A 56 13.39 3.20 25.00
N ILE A 57 12.61 4.25 24.79
CA ILE A 57 13.08 5.54 24.27
C ILE A 57 12.72 6.63 25.28
N GLU A 58 13.74 7.28 25.80
CA GLU A 58 13.62 8.42 26.71
C GLU A 58 13.74 9.72 25.91
N ILE A 59 12.75 10.60 26.08
CA ILE A 59 12.70 11.90 25.40
C ILE A 59 12.86 13.02 26.45
N TYR A 60 13.93 13.79 26.28
CA TYR A 60 14.36 14.84 27.18
C TYR A 60 13.97 16.21 26.65
N GLN A 61 13.58 17.09 27.56
CA GLN A 61 13.52 18.52 27.30
C GLN A 61 14.95 19.07 27.24
N PRO A 62 15.25 20.05 26.36
CA PRO A 62 16.58 20.66 26.30
C PRO A 62 17.04 21.17 27.68
N GLY A 63 18.20 20.71 28.13
CA GLY A 63 18.79 21.10 29.41
C GLY A 63 18.25 20.38 30.66
N GLN A 64 17.28 19.47 30.53
CA GLN A 64 16.77 18.69 31.66
C GLN A 64 17.57 17.41 31.88
N LYS A 65 17.72 17.02 33.16
CA LYS A 65 18.41 15.78 33.57
C LYS A 65 17.51 14.56 33.51
N GLU A 66 16.21 14.75 33.68
CA GLU A 66 15.20 13.69 33.65
C GLU A 66 14.44 13.75 32.33
N TYR A 67 13.97 12.59 31.86
CA TYR A 67 13.15 12.49 30.66
C TYR A 67 11.72 12.92 30.96
N SER A 68 11.08 13.55 29.98
CA SER A 68 9.70 14.04 30.07
C SER A 68 8.68 13.04 29.52
N VAL A 69 9.08 12.25 28.52
CA VAL A 69 8.28 11.21 27.90
C VAL A 69 9.10 9.94 27.85
N LEU A 70 8.45 8.83 28.18
CA LEU A 70 9.04 7.49 28.09
C LEU A 70 8.21 6.65 27.12
N VAL A 71 8.81 6.26 26.00
CA VAL A 71 8.21 5.30 25.08
C VAL A 71 8.70 3.91 25.45
N LEU A 72 7.77 3.01 25.75
CA LEU A 72 8.05 1.61 26.06
C LEU A 72 7.54 0.75 24.90
N ILE A 73 8.37 -0.15 24.41
CA ILE A 73 8.05 -1.04 23.31
C ILE A 73 8.25 -2.49 23.76
N GLU A 74 7.17 -3.26 23.72
CA GLU A 74 7.16 -4.71 23.99
C GLU A 74 7.08 -5.46 22.66
N CYS A 75 7.94 -6.45 22.46
CA CYS A 75 8.04 -7.24 21.24
C CYS A 75 7.38 -8.62 21.40
N LYS A 76 6.51 -8.99 20.46
CA LYS A 76 5.82 -10.27 20.44
C LYS A 76 6.10 -10.99 19.13
N ASN A 77 6.90 -12.05 19.17
CA ASN A 77 7.20 -12.85 17.99
C ASN A 77 6.46 -14.20 18.05
N TYR A 78 5.23 -14.22 17.53
CA TYR A 78 4.37 -15.40 17.56
C TYR A 78 4.05 -15.93 16.17
N ASN A 79 3.80 -17.24 16.10
CA ASN A 79 3.25 -17.88 14.90
C ASN A 79 1.72 -17.69 14.77
N HIS A 80 1.07 -17.18 15.80
CA HIS A 80 -0.37 -16.88 15.84
C HIS A 80 -0.61 -15.39 16.13
N ARG A 81 -1.86 -14.95 16.02
CA ARG A 81 -2.25 -13.56 16.27
C ARG A 81 -2.00 -13.17 17.73
N VAL A 82 -1.47 -11.97 17.98
CA VAL A 82 -1.19 -11.46 19.32
C VAL A 82 -2.49 -11.40 20.14
N PRO A 83 -2.58 -12.10 21.28
CA PRO A 83 -3.79 -12.16 22.11
C PRO A 83 -4.00 -10.88 22.92
N VAL A 84 -5.22 -10.71 23.43
CA VAL A 84 -5.57 -9.55 24.26
C VAL A 84 -4.79 -9.54 25.57
N ASP A 85 -4.57 -10.71 26.17
CA ASP A 85 -3.86 -10.88 27.45
C ASP A 85 -2.47 -10.24 27.44
N ASP A 86 -1.72 -10.37 26.34
CA ASP A 86 -0.40 -9.74 26.18
C ASP A 86 -0.47 -8.22 26.21
N VAL A 87 -1.54 -7.64 25.63
CA VAL A 87 -1.75 -6.19 25.62
C VAL A 87 -2.15 -5.70 27.01
N GLU A 88 -3.01 -6.44 27.69
CA GLU A 88 -3.43 -6.14 29.06
C GLU A 88 -2.27 -6.23 30.05
N GLU A 89 -1.45 -7.29 29.93
CA GLU A 89 -0.26 -7.49 30.76
C GLU A 89 0.75 -6.35 30.55
N PHE A 90 1.03 -5.99 29.30
CA PHE A 90 1.93 -4.88 28.98
C PHE A 90 1.39 -3.55 29.54
N TYR A 91 0.10 -3.27 29.36
CA TYR A 91 -0.52 -2.08 29.91
C TYR A 91 -0.39 -2.03 31.44
N ALA A 92 -0.68 -3.12 32.13
CA ALA A 92 -0.58 -3.22 33.58
C ALA A 92 0.86 -2.98 34.07
N LYS A 93 1.88 -3.52 33.37
CA LYS A 93 3.29 -3.25 33.66
C LYS A 93 3.65 -1.78 33.46
N ALA A 94 3.22 -1.19 32.35
CA ALA A 94 3.52 0.20 32.02
C ALA A 94 2.94 1.18 33.05
N GLN A 95 1.73 0.92 33.56
CA GLN A 95 1.10 1.77 34.58
C GLN A 95 1.83 1.77 35.94
N GLN A 96 2.67 0.77 36.22
CA GLN A 96 3.42 0.67 37.48
C GLN A 96 4.67 1.55 37.51
N ILE A 97 5.07 2.09 36.36
CA ILE A 97 6.24 2.97 36.26
C ILE A 97 5.79 4.40 36.59
N SER A 98 6.39 4.98 37.63
CA SER A 98 6.06 6.33 38.08
C SER A 98 6.99 7.38 37.47
N GLY A 99 6.49 8.60 37.23
CA GLY A 99 7.32 9.79 37.05
C GLY A 99 7.51 10.30 35.62
N ALA A 100 6.85 9.70 34.62
CA ALA A 100 6.89 10.21 33.25
C ALA A 100 5.59 10.00 32.48
N ASN A 101 5.42 10.75 31.38
CA ASN A 101 4.36 10.52 30.42
C ASN A 101 4.69 9.27 29.58
N ILE A 102 4.09 8.14 29.94
CA ILE A 102 4.41 6.84 29.35
C ILE A 102 3.58 6.61 28.09
N LYS A 103 4.25 6.19 27.02
CA LYS A 103 3.64 5.78 25.75
C LYS A 103 4.01 4.33 25.46
N GLY A 104 3.01 3.46 25.44
CA GLY A 104 3.21 2.04 25.17
C GLY A 104 3.05 1.71 23.69
N ILE A 105 3.90 0.84 23.16
CA ILE A 105 3.79 0.25 21.83
C ILE A 105 3.97 -1.27 21.96
N ILE A 106 3.15 -2.04 21.27
CA ILE A 106 3.39 -3.47 21.09
C ILE A 106 3.85 -3.70 19.66
N ALA A 107 5.07 -4.16 19.49
CA ALA A 107 5.65 -4.56 18.22
C ALA A 107 5.47 -6.06 18.00
N SER A 108 5.12 -6.49 16.78
CA SER A 108 4.91 -7.91 16.48
C SER A 108 5.31 -8.26 15.05
N THR A 109 5.68 -9.52 14.80
CA THR A 109 5.84 -10.08 13.44
C THR A 109 4.52 -10.62 12.86
N ASN A 110 3.46 -10.63 13.66
CA ASN A 110 2.17 -11.23 13.33
C ASN A 110 1.00 -10.26 13.58
N SER A 111 -0.19 -10.61 13.08
CA SER A 111 -1.38 -9.77 13.22
C SER A 111 -1.91 -9.76 14.66
N TYR A 112 -2.79 -8.82 14.97
CA TYR A 112 -3.43 -8.70 16.28
C TYR A 112 -4.82 -9.33 16.26
N GLN A 113 -5.22 -9.96 17.36
CA GLN A 113 -6.62 -10.33 17.55
C GLN A 113 -7.49 -9.07 17.64
N ASP A 114 -8.77 -9.19 17.26
CA ASP A 114 -9.73 -8.08 17.33
C ASP A 114 -9.87 -7.53 18.77
N GLY A 115 -9.87 -8.41 19.78
CA GLY A 115 -9.85 -8.02 21.19
C GLY A 115 -8.60 -7.22 21.58
N ALA A 116 -7.43 -7.71 21.17
CA ALA A 116 -6.15 -7.02 21.39
C ALA A 116 -6.13 -5.63 20.76
N PHE A 117 -6.60 -5.52 19.52
CA PHE A 117 -6.68 -4.24 18.80
C PHE A 117 -7.64 -3.26 19.48
N LYS A 118 -8.85 -3.72 19.86
CA LYS A 118 -9.85 -2.91 20.55
C LYS A 118 -9.35 -2.42 21.92
N PHE A 119 -8.69 -3.29 22.68
CA PHE A 119 -8.11 -2.93 23.98
C PHE A 119 -7.00 -1.90 23.82
N ALA A 120 -6.04 -2.13 22.91
CA ALA A 120 -4.97 -1.20 22.62
C ALA A 120 -5.51 0.19 22.22
N ARG A 121 -6.50 0.22 21.32
CA ARG A 121 -7.21 1.45 20.93
C ARG A 121 -7.84 2.17 22.13
N SER A 122 -8.53 1.45 23.00
CA SER A 122 -9.20 2.01 24.19
C SER A 122 -8.19 2.62 25.18
N LYS A 123 -7.03 1.99 25.34
CA LYS A 123 -5.98 2.41 26.28
C LYS A 123 -4.93 3.35 25.70
N GLY A 124 -5.00 3.66 24.41
CA GLY A 124 -4.00 4.51 23.74
C GLY A 124 -2.64 3.84 23.56
N ILE A 125 -2.62 2.51 23.44
CA ILE A 125 -1.41 1.73 23.16
C ILE A 125 -1.22 1.68 21.64
N GLY A 126 0.00 1.99 21.18
CA GLY A 126 0.37 1.88 19.79
C GLY A 126 0.56 0.42 19.38
N LEU A 127 0.22 0.09 18.14
CA LEU A 127 0.49 -1.21 17.55
C LEU A 127 1.45 -1.03 16.38
N LEU A 128 2.43 -1.91 16.26
CA LEU A 128 3.40 -1.95 15.17
C LEU A 128 3.59 -3.39 14.71
N ARG A 129 3.12 -3.72 13.50
CA ARG A 129 3.44 -5.01 12.89
C ARG A 129 4.61 -4.82 11.93
N TYR A 130 5.72 -5.51 12.20
CA TYR A 130 6.89 -5.60 11.34
C TYR A 130 6.77 -6.79 10.38
N PHE A 131 7.15 -6.58 9.12
CA PHE A 131 7.15 -7.59 8.08
C PHE A 131 8.59 -7.90 7.67
N ASN A 132 8.99 -9.16 7.89
CA ASN A 132 10.26 -9.67 7.37
C ASN A 132 10.32 -9.51 5.85
N PRO A 133 11.53 -9.43 5.26
CA PRO A 133 11.71 -9.36 3.81
C PRO A 133 10.86 -10.36 3.01
N ASP A 134 10.79 -11.61 3.46
CA ASP A 134 10.05 -12.70 2.80
C ASP A 134 8.52 -12.53 2.84
N LYS A 135 8.01 -11.64 3.71
CA LYS A 135 6.58 -11.30 3.84
C LYS A 135 6.26 -9.92 3.26
N ARG A 136 7.21 -9.29 2.55
CA ARG A 136 6.96 -8.08 1.76
C ARG A 136 6.70 -8.50 0.32
N GLU A 137 5.53 -8.16 -0.16
CA GLU A 137 5.13 -8.35 -1.55
C GLU A 137 4.94 -6.97 -2.16
N TRP A 138 5.84 -6.59 -3.05
CA TRP A 138 5.69 -5.35 -3.82
C TRP A 138 4.64 -5.50 -4.94
N ILE A 139 4.17 -6.74 -5.18
CA ILE A 139 3.16 -7.09 -6.16
C ILE A 139 1.78 -6.85 -5.55
N LEU A 140 1.15 -5.74 -5.90
CA LEU A 140 -0.22 -5.48 -5.45
C LEU A 140 -1.18 -6.49 -6.07
N ASN A 141 -2.04 -7.13 -5.26
CA ASN A 141 -3.13 -7.97 -5.75
C ASN A 141 -3.96 -7.24 -6.83
N ARG A 142 -3.72 -7.62 -8.09
CA ARG A 142 -4.15 -6.93 -9.33
C ARG A 142 -5.62 -7.17 -9.67
N SER A 143 -6.49 -7.22 -8.68
CA SER A 143 -7.93 -7.29 -8.90
C SER A 143 -8.48 -5.89 -9.16
N PRO A 144 -9.03 -5.61 -10.37
CA PRO A 144 -9.70 -4.33 -10.67
C PRO A 144 -10.83 -3.98 -9.68
N SER A 145 -11.33 -4.99 -8.96
CA SER A 145 -12.35 -4.95 -7.93
C SER A 145 -12.01 -4.07 -6.71
N LEU A 146 -10.72 -3.88 -6.39
CA LEU A 146 -10.30 -3.15 -5.19
C LEU A 146 -10.34 -1.61 -5.38
N ILE A 147 -10.36 -1.13 -6.62
CA ILE A 147 -10.39 0.31 -6.98
C ILE A 147 -11.84 0.79 -7.13
N LYS A 148 -12.75 0.37 -6.23
CA LYS A 148 -14.13 0.86 -6.21
C LYS A 148 -14.20 2.21 -5.48
N GLY A 149 -14.16 3.33 -6.21
CA GLY A 149 -14.71 4.64 -5.79
C GLY A 149 -14.28 5.23 -4.44
N ARG A 150 -13.22 4.69 -3.82
CA ARG A 150 -12.71 5.12 -2.51
C ARG A 150 -11.61 6.16 -2.71
N SER A 151 -11.62 7.20 -1.89
CA SER A 151 -10.52 8.17 -1.81
C SER A 151 -9.21 7.46 -1.49
N GLU A 152 -8.09 7.98 -2.01
CA GLU A 152 -6.72 7.51 -1.78
C GLU A 152 -6.44 7.27 -0.28
N SER A 153 -6.90 8.19 0.58
CA SER A 153 -6.75 8.11 2.04
C SER A 153 -7.54 6.97 2.70
N VAL A 154 -8.66 6.57 2.09
CA VAL A 154 -9.48 5.45 2.58
C VAL A 154 -8.81 4.12 2.22
N THR A 155 -8.28 4.03 1.02
CA THR A 155 -7.57 2.82 0.55
C THR A 155 -6.27 2.60 1.33
N GLU A 156 -5.53 3.66 1.66
CA GLU A 156 -4.37 3.60 2.54
C GLU A 156 -4.76 3.08 3.94
N ARG A 157 -5.79 3.67 4.55
CA ARG A 157 -6.30 3.23 5.86
C ARG A 157 -6.66 1.75 5.87
N LEU A 158 -7.38 1.29 4.86
CA LEU A 158 -7.79 -0.11 4.73
C LEU A 158 -6.58 -1.04 4.56
N THR A 159 -5.63 -0.65 3.72
CA THR A 159 -4.38 -1.41 3.49
C THR A 159 -3.62 -1.63 4.79
N VAL A 160 -3.41 -0.56 5.56
CA VAL A 160 -2.70 -0.64 6.85
C VAL A 160 -3.52 -1.43 7.87
N SER A 161 -4.85 -1.25 7.89
CA SER A 161 -5.75 -1.98 8.78
C SER A 161 -5.76 -3.48 8.51
N GLU A 162 -5.87 -3.90 7.25
CA GLU A 162 -5.80 -5.29 6.83
C GLU A 162 -4.46 -5.89 7.22
N GLY A 163 -3.34 -5.19 6.97
CA GLY A 163 -2.04 -5.70 7.36
C GLY A 163 -1.80 -5.76 8.86
N LEU A 164 -2.54 -5.03 9.69
CA LEU A 164 -2.48 -5.21 11.15
C LEU A 164 -3.33 -6.40 11.66
N LEU A 165 -4.40 -6.77 10.95
CA LEU A 165 -5.41 -7.71 11.45
C LEU A 165 -5.37 -9.09 10.77
N GLU A 166 -4.97 -9.15 9.51
CA GLU A 166 -4.95 -10.38 8.73
C GLU A 166 -3.62 -11.13 8.84
N GLN A 167 -3.69 -12.39 9.29
CA GLN A 167 -2.51 -13.18 9.63
C GLN A 167 -1.60 -13.43 8.42
N GLU A 168 -2.19 -13.86 7.31
CA GLU A 168 -1.50 -14.21 6.06
C GLU A 168 -1.26 -13.00 5.14
N TYR A 169 -1.38 -11.78 5.67
CA TYR A 169 -1.15 -10.56 4.90
C TYR A 169 0.33 -10.39 4.53
N LYS A 170 0.59 -10.10 3.26
CA LYS A 170 1.91 -9.67 2.77
C LYS A 170 1.95 -8.15 2.63
N SER A 171 2.98 -7.52 3.17
CA SER A 171 3.11 -6.06 3.16
C SER A 171 3.38 -5.54 1.77
N LYS A 172 2.70 -4.45 1.38
CA LYS A 172 2.76 -3.82 0.06
C LYS A 172 4.00 -2.93 -0.10
N GLY A 173 5.18 -3.49 0.16
CA GLY A 173 6.47 -2.79 0.09
C GLY A 173 6.88 -2.02 1.35
N PHE A 174 6.17 -2.17 2.48
CA PHE A 174 6.51 -1.51 3.75
C PHE A 174 7.09 -2.46 4.78
N ASP A 175 8.04 -1.97 5.56
CA ASP A 175 8.67 -2.74 6.63
C ASP A 175 7.73 -2.94 7.82
N PHE A 176 6.83 -1.99 8.05
CA PHE A 176 5.89 -2.06 9.15
C PHE A 176 4.63 -1.25 8.89
N TYR A 177 3.55 -1.71 9.52
CA TYR A 177 2.28 -1.01 9.61
C TYR A 177 1.98 -0.69 11.06
N CYS A 178 1.42 0.49 11.29
CA CYS A 178 1.21 1.02 12.63
C CYS A 178 -0.20 1.56 12.84
N TYR A 179 -0.64 1.48 14.09
CA TYR A 179 -1.85 2.11 14.57
C TYR A 179 -1.58 2.89 15.86
N SER A 180 -2.11 4.11 15.95
CA SER A 180 -2.11 4.92 17.18
C SER A 180 -3.22 5.96 17.14
N SER A 181 -3.92 6.12 18.27
CA SER A 181 -4.86 7.22 18.51
C SER A 181 -5.88 7.46 17.38
N GLY A 182 -6.39 6.37 16.78
CA GLY A 182 -7.37 6.42 15.68
C GLY A 182 -6.80 6.57 14.27
N ALA A 183 -5.49 6.67 14.13
CA ALA A 183 -4.80 6.79 12.84
C ALA A 183 -4.02 5.52 12.50
N TYR A 184 -3.98 5.24 11.19
CA TYR A 184 -3.23 4.15 10.58
C TYR A 184 -2.09 4.78 9.79
N THR A 185 -0.87 4.24 9.92
CA THR A 185 0.32 4.85 9.32
C THR A 185 1.40 3.80 9.05
N THR A 186 2.32 4.10 8.15
CA THR A 186 3.56 3.35 7.90
C THR A 186 4.79 4.10 8.39
N SER A 187 4.60 5.15 9.21
CA SER A 187 5.65 6.04 9.71
C SER A 187 5.78 5.98 11.23
N THR A 188 6.98 5.69 11.72
CA THR A 188 7.38 5.79 13.13
C THR A 188 7.19 7.21 13.67
N HIS A 189 7.53 8.25 12.90
CA HIS A 189 7.29 9.64 13.27
C HIS A 189 5.81 9.88 13.58
N GLN A 190 4.92 9.49 12.66
CA GLN A 190 3.48 9.70 12.85
C GLN A 190 2.94 8.85 14.00
N LEU A 191 3.41 7.61 14.14
CA LEU A 191 3.08 6.73 15.27
C LEU A 191 3.38 7.43 16.60
N ILE A 192 4.60 7.93 16.77
CA ILE A 192 5.04 8.57 18.01
C ILE A 192 4.36 9.92 18.21
N SER A 193 4.19 10.71 17.14
CA SER A 193 3.48 11.98 17.18
C SER A 193 2.05 11.80 17.70
N ASN A 194 1.31 10.81 17.18
CA ASN A 194 -0.06 10.55 17.61
C ASN A 194 -0.12 10.13 19.07
N LEU A 195 0.79 9.24 19.50
CA LEU A 195 0.85 8.78 20.89
C LEU A 195 1.13 9.93 21.87
N ILE A 196 2.06 10.81 21.53
CA ILE A 196 2.42 11.95 22.37
C ILE A 196 1.27 12.95 22.45
N LEU A 197 0.61 13.24 21.33
CA LEU A 197 -0.45 14.25 21.23
C LEU A 197 -1.85 13.77 21.63
N GLN A 198 -2.01 12.49 21.99
CA GLN A 198 -3.32 11.87 22.24
C GLN A 198 -4.18 12.60 23.31
N ASN A 199 -3.56 13.32 24.24
CA ASN A 199 -4.24 13.98 25.36
C ASN A 199 -4.14 15.52 25.32
N GLU A 200 -3.60 16.11 24.26
CA GLU A 200 -3.48 17.57 24.11
C GLU A 200 -4.70 18.16 23.38
N PRO A 201 -5.37 19.19 23.91
CA PRO A 201 -6.41 19.92 23.19
C PRO A 201 -5.87 20.47 21.87
N ARG A 202 -6.60 20.33 20.76
CA ARG A 202 -6.14 20.77 19.42
C ARG A 202 -5.72 22.24 19.37
N ASP A 203 -6.30 23.08 20.22
CA ASP A 203 -6.04 24.52 20.28
C ASP A 203 -4.83 24.89 21.16
N HIS A 204 -4.28 23.95 21.94
CA HIS A 204 -3.16 24.18 22.88
C HIS A 204 -1.94 23.30 22.58
N GLN A 205 -1.70 23.00 21.29
CA GLN A 205 -0.46 22.35 20.85
C GLN A 205 0.76 23.30 21.01
N ASN A 206 1.05 23.73 22.24
CA ASN A 206 2.33 24.30 22.69
C ASN A 206 3.37 23.20 22.73
N ILE A 207 3.57 22.57 21.58
CA ILE A 207 4.56 21.53 21.45
C ILE A 207 5.88 22.25 21.32
N ASP A 208 6.78 22.01 22.28
CA ASP A 208 8.08 22.66 22.29
C ASP A 208 8.82 22.37 20.98
N THR A 209 8.89 23.37 20.10
CA THR A 209 9.57 23.30 18.81
C THR A 209 11.06 23.00 18.97
N ARG A 210 11.61 23.16 20.18
CA ARG A 210 12.98 22.79 20.52
C ARG A 210 13.17 21.28 20.70
N ILE A 211 12.11 20.47 20.84
CA ILE A 211 12.25 19.00 20.89
C ILE A 211 11.97 18.38 19.54
N LYS A 212 10.95 18.89 18.85
CA LYS A 212 10.48 18.29 17.61
C LYS A 212 11.54 18.35 16.52
N THR A 213 11.68 17.24 15.81
CA THR A 213 12.23 17.28 14.46
C THR A 213 11.25 18.01 13.55
N THR A 214 11.80 18.72 12.55
CA THR A 214 11.01 19.12 11.40
C THR A 214 11.10 17.96 10.42
N PRO A 215 10.06 17.12 10.28
CA PRO A 215 10.16 16.00 9.36
C PRO A 215 10.46 16.56 7.97
N PRO A 216 11.35 15.92 7.19
CA PRO A 216 11.45 16.25 5.77
C PRO A 216 10.06 16.11 5.18
N LYS A 217 9.57 17.15 4.47
CA LYS A 217 8.33 17.02 3.71
C LYS A 217 8.57 15.93 2.67
N LYS A 218 8.14 14.70 2.95
CA LYS A 218 8.10 13.64 1.95
C LYS A 218 7.03 14.02 0.95
N HIS A 219 7.43 14.75 -0.07
CA HIS A 219 6.61 14.96 -1.24
C HIS A 219 6.53 13.63 -1.98
N SER A 220 5.33 13.28 -2.40
CA SER A 220 5.13 12.14 -3.29
C SER A 220 6.06 12.30 -4.48
N LEU A 221 6.99 11.36 -4.67
CA LEU A 221 7.97 11.41 -5.75
C LEU A 221 7.30 11.16 -7.10
N VAL A 222 6.26 10.33 -7.12
CA VAL A 222 5.56 9.96 -8.35
C VAL A 222 4.53 11.04 -8.66
N LYS A 223 4.69 11.75 -9.77
CA LYS A 223 3.73 12.78 -10.19
C LYS A 223 2.38 12.15 -10.54
N TYR A 224 1.27 12.82 -10.19
CA TYR A 224 -0.04 12.43 -10.71
C TYR A 224 -0.16 12.75 -12.20
N LEU A 225 -0.52 11.74 -12.99
CA LEU A 225 -0.84 11.87 -14.40
C LEU A 225 -2.35 11.85 -14.57
N GLU A 226 -2.87 12.88 -15.23
CA GLU A 226 -4.26 12.94 -15.65
C GLU A 226 -4.56 11.81 -16.65
N VAL A 227 -5.79 11.31 -16.64
CA VAL A 227 -6.20 10.18 -17.49
C VAL A 227 -6.02 10.50 -18.97
N ASP A 228 -6.27 11.75 -19.41
CA ASP A 228 -6.07 12.14 -20.80
C ASP A 228 -4.58 12.06 -21.23
N VAL A 229 -3.63 12.34 -20.32
CA VAL A 229 -2.18 12.16 -20.60
C VAL A 229 -1.85 10.69 -20.77
N ILE A 230 -2.42 9.82 -19.94
CA ILE A 230 -2.26 8.36 -20.07
C ILE A 230 -2.88 7.87 -21.39
N GLU A 231 -4.04 8.42 -21.79
CA GLU A 231 -4.67 8.09 -23.08
C GLU A 231 -3.82 8.49 -24.28
N ASP A 232 -3.19 9.66 -24.24
CA ASP A 232 -2.31 10.12 -25.32
C ASP A 232 -1.10 9.18 -25.47
N LEU A 233 -0.48 8.77 -24.36
CA LEU A 233 0.59 7.76 -24.37
C LEU A 233 0.11 6.43 -24.94
N CYS A 234 -1.07 5.95 -24.55
CA CYS A 234 -1.65 4.74 -25.13
C CYS A 234 -1.93 4.93 -26.64
N ALA A 235 -2.38 6.10 -27.07
CA ALA A 235 -2.65 6.40 -28.48
C ALA A 235 -1.37 6.34 -29.33
N ASP A 236 -0.24 6.80 -28.80
CA ASP A 236 1.06 6.68 -29.45
C ASP A 236 1.50 5.22 -29.60
N VAL A 237 1.35 4.41 -28.54
CA VAL A 237 1.62 2.96 -28.62
C VAL A 237 0.72 2.29 -29.66
N LEU A 238 -0.59 2.57 -29.62
CA LEU A 238 -1.57 2.02 -30.56
C LEU A 238 -1.27 2.40 -32.01
N LYS A 239 -0.80 3.63 -32.23
CA LYS A 239 -0.35 4.09 -33.55
C LYS A 239 0.91 3.35 -33.99
N GLY A 240 1.86 3.15 -33.08
CA GLY A 240 3.10 2.40 -33.31
C GLY A 240 2.84 0.97 -33.77
N ILE A 241 1.90 0.27 -33.12
CA ILE A 241 1.47 -1.08 -33.51
C ILE A 241 0.45 -1.10 -34.66
N LYS A 242 0.13 0.06 -35.25
CA LYS A 242 -0.86 0.18 -36.34
C LYS A 242 -2.23 -0.42 -36.00
N TYR A 243 -2.66 -0.27 -34.74
CA TYR A 243 -3.94 -0.77 -34.27
C TYR A 243 -5.10 -0.12 -35.04
N PHE A 244 -6.06 -0.94 -35.47
CA PHE A 244 -7.27 -0.48 -36.16
C PHE A 244 -8.56 -0.78 -35.40
N SER A 245 -8.80 -2.05 -35.05
CA SER A 245 -10.03 -2.46 -34.36
C SER A 245 -9.89 -3.84 -33.71
N GLY A 246 -10.84 -4.19 -32.83
CA GLY A 246 -10.87 -5.49 -32.17
C GLY A 246 -9.91 -5.56 -30.98
N PRO A 247 -9.53 -6.77 -30.55
CA PRO A 247 -8.54 -6.94 -29.48
C PRO A 247 -7.17 -6.42 -29.93
N VAL A 248 -6.49 -5.67 -29.07
CA VAL A 248 -5.09 -5.27 -29.29
C VAL A 248 -4.20 -6.52 -29.33
N SER A 249 -3.33 -6.69 -30.33
CA SER A 249 -2.44 -7.85 -30.39
C SER A 249 -1.39 -7.76 -29.27
N VAL A 250 -1.18 -8.87 -28.56
CA VAL A 250 -0.11 -8.95 -27.57
C VAL A 250 1.23 -9.00 -28.30
N GLU A 251 1.31 -9.78 -29.38
CA GLU A 251 2.50 -9.95 -30.19
C GLU A 251 3.02 -8.62 -30.73
N ASP A 252 2.14 -7.77 -31.26
CA ASP A 252 2.50 -6.44 -31.75
C ASP A 252 3.01 -5.55 -30.60
N LEU A 253 2.41 -5.64 -29.40
CA LEU A 253 2.90 -4.92 -28.22
C LEU A 253 4.27 -5.41 -27.75
N GLN A 254 4.53 -6.72 -27.80
CA GLN A 254 5.83 -7.30 -27.45
C GLN A 254 6.91 -6.80 -28.42
N GLN A 255 6.62 -6.81 -29.72
CA GLN A 255 7.51 -6.31 -30.75
C GLN A 255 7.79 -4.82 -30.57
N TYR A 256 6.76 -4.02 -30.35
CA TYR A 256 6.89 -2.57 -30.13
C TYR A 256 7.70 -2.24 -28.87
N ALA A 257 7.46 -2.96 -27.76
CA ALA A 257 8.24 -2.77 -26.53
C ALA A 257 9.72 -3.12 -26.72
N PHE A 258 10.01 -4.16 -27.49
CA PHE A 258 11.39 -4.54 -27.83
C PHE A 258 12.07 -3.48 -28.71
N GLU A 259 11.37 -2.96 -29.73
CA GLU A 259 11.92 -1.95 -30.64
C GLU A 259 12.17 -0.60 -29.97
N GLN A 260 11.25 -0.15 -29.10
CA GLN A 260 11.34 1.19 -28.49
C GLN A 260 12.19 1.22 -27.22
N HIS A 261 12.21 0.12 -26.45
CA HIS A 261 12.81 0.10 -25.12
C HIS A 261 13.80 -1.07 -24.89
N THR A 262 14.05 -1.90 -25.91
CA THR A 262 14.89 -3.13 -25.77
C THR A 262 14.34 -4.09 -24.70
N VAL A 263 13.04 -4.01 -24.38
CA VAL A 263 12.41 -4.85 -23.36
C VAL A 263 11.78 -6.09 -24.00
N LYS A 264 12.13 -7.27 -23.48
CA LYS A 264 11.56 -8.56 -23.92
C LYS A 264 10.42 -8.99 -23.00
N VAL A 265 9.24 -9.17 -23.56
CA VAL A 265 8.09 -9.73 -22.85
C VAL A 265 8.05 -11.25 -23.07
N LYS A 266 8.17 -12.03 -22.00
CA LYS A 266 8.16 -13.50 -22.00
C LYS A 266 6.86 -14.01 -21.38
N LEU A 267 6.11 -14.79 -22.15
CA LEU A 267 4.89 -15.46 -21.69
C LEU A 267 5.20 -16.89 -21.23
N GLY A 268 4.37 -17.43 -20.33
CA GLY A 268 4.46 -18.82 -19.86
C GLY A 268 5.59 -19.10 -18.87
N VAL A 269 6.11 -18.05 -18.21
CA VAL A 269 7.12 -18.18 -17.16
C VAL A 269 6.45 -18.64 -15.87
N SER A 270 7.08 -19.57 -15.14
CA SER A 270 6.61 -19.96 -13.81
C SER A 270 7.08 -18.94 -12.79
N LEU A 271 6.15 -18.20 -12.18
CA LEU A 271 6.45 -17.24 -11.12
C LEU A 271 6.04 -17.78 -9.75
N GLU A 272 6.36 -17.06 -8.69
CA GLU A 272 5.92 -17.41 -7.34
C GLU A 272 4.40 -17.39 -7.22
N LEU A 273 3.86 -18.18 -6.29
CA LEU A 273 2.41 -18.28 -6.08
C LEU A 273 1.82 -16.93 -5.69
N GLY A 274 0.87 -16.44 -6.50
CA GLY A 274 0.23 -15.13 -6.35
C GLY A 274 0.74 -14.08 -7.34
N VAL A 275 1.83 -14.36 -8.07
CA VAL A 275 2.45 -13.41 -9.00
C VAL A 275 2.02 -13.70 -10.43
N LEU A 276 1.32 -12.76 -11.05
CA LEU A 276 0.78 -12.92 -12.41
C LEU A 276 1.76 -12.51 -13.51
N GLY A 277 2.60 -11.54 -13.22
CA GLY A 277 3.64 -11.02 -14.10
C GLY A 277 4.61 -10.19 -13.30
N CYS A 278 5.79 -9.91 -13.85
CA CYS A 278 6.73 -8.98 -13.27
C CYS A 278 7.61 -8.30 -14.30
N VAL A 279 7.95 -7.05 -14.05
CA VAL A 279 8.94 -6.29 -14.80
C VAL A 279 10.26 -6.22 -14.03
N ASN A 280 11.35 -6.54 -14.73
CA ASN A 280 12.71 -6.21 -14.33
C ASN A 280 13.26 -5.17 -15.31
N PHE A 281 13.49 -3.95 -14.81
CA PHE A 281 13.96 -2.84 -15.63
C PHE A 281 15.45 -2.91 -15.93
N GLU A 282 16.25 -3.54 -15.06
CA GLU A 282 17.69 -3.72 -15.27
C GLU A 282 17.96 -4.74 -16.37
N ASP A 283 17.29 -5.89 -16.31
CA ASP A 283 17.42 -6.95 -17.31
C ASP A 283 16.66 -6.64 -18.61
N GLY A 284 15.78 -5.64 -18.60
CA GLY A 284 14.88 -5.34 -19.71
C GLY A 284 13.96 -6.50 -20.04
N VAL A 285 13.39 -7.15 -19.02
CA VAL A 285 12.50 -8.31 -19.20
C VAL A 285 11.21 -8.14 -18.44
N ILE A 286 10.10 -8.42 -19.12
CA ILE A 286 8.78 -8.59 -18.50
C ILE A 286 8.44 -10.08 -18.57
N ASN A 287 8.20 -10.72 -17.44
CA ASN A 287 7.78 -12.12 -17.37
C ASN A 287 6.30 -12.19 -17.03
N ILE A 288 5.55 -13.10 -17.65
CA ILE A 288 4.13 -13.31 -17.39
C ILE A 288 3.89 -14.79 -17.12
N ASP A 289 3.18 -15.07 -16.03
CA ASP A 289 2.70 -16.42 -15.69
C ASP A 289 1.26 -16.61 -16.19
N ASN A 290 1.16 -17.10 -17.43
CA ASN A 290 -0.13 -17.34 -18.08
C ASN A 290 -0.97 -18.38 -17.31
N LYS A 291 -0.34 -19.31 -16.56
CA LYS A 291 -1.08 -20.33 -15.82
C LYS A 291 -1.76 -19.70 -14.61
N GLN A 292 -1.04 -18.89 -13.85
CA GLN A 292 -1.61 -18.16 -12.70
C GLN A 292 -2.61 -17.07 -13.13
N CYS A 293 -2.50 -16.56 -14.36
CA CYS A 293 -3.51 -15.66 -14.92
C CYS A 293 -4.86 -16.35 -15.18
N GLU A 294 -4.91 -17.67 -15.27
CA GLU A 294 -6.10 -18.54 -15.50
C GLU A 294 -6.82 -18.33 -16.85
N THR A 295 -6.86 -17.11 -17.39
CA THR A 295 -7.56 -16.75 -18.62
C THR A 295 -6.70 -15.87 -19.52
N GLU A 296 -6.97 -15.94 -20.82
CA GLU A 296 -6.31 -15.09 -21.81
C GLU A 296 -6.59 -13.60 -21.53
N SER A 297 -7.82 -13.24 -21.20
CA SER A 297 -8.21 -11.86 -20.89
C SER A 297 -7.43 -11.27 -19.70
N ARG A 298 -7.16 -12.07 -18.66
CA ARG A 298 -6.32 -11.68 -17.53
C ARG A 298 -4.87 -11.55 -17.95
N THR A 299 -4.35 -12.52 -18.71
CA THR A 299 -2.98 -12.46 -19.26
C THR A 299 -2.75 -11.18 -20.06
N ARG A 300 -3.68 -10.82 -20.96
CA ARG A 300 -3.62 -9.59 -21.77
C ARG A 300 -3.59 -8.34 -20.91
N PHE A 301 -4.41 -8.30 -19.87
CA PHE A 301 -4.42 -7.18 -18.91
C PHE A 301 -3.10 -7.10 -18.14
N THR A 302 -2.57 -8.23 -17.66
CA THR A 302 -1.28 -8.29 -16.99
C THR A 302 -0.17 -7.76 -17.89
N VAL A 303 -0.08 -8.21 -19.15
CA VAL A 303 0.90 -7.67 -20.12
C VAL A 303 0.77 -6.16 -20.26
N ALA A 304 -0.45 -5.65 -20.48
CA ALA A 304 -0.68 -4.23 -20.65
C ALA A 304 -0.36 -3.41 -19.39
N HIS A 305 -0.51 -3.99 -18.21
CA HIS A 305 -0.16 -3.40 -16.92
C HIS A 305 1.36 -3.29 -16.74
N GLU A 306 2.10 -4.38 -16.97
CA GLU A 306 3.58 -4.36 -16.91
C GLU A 306 4.17 -3.37 -17.93
N LEU A 307 3.61 -3.35 -19.14
CA LEU A 307 3.95 -2.34 -20.15
C LEU A 307 3.61 -0.92 -19.70
N GLY A 308 2.54 -0.75 -18.92
CA GLY A 308 2.23 0.52 -18.28
C GLY A 308 3.34 1.01 -17.37
N HIS A 309 3.92 0.14 -16.53
CA HIS A 309 5.07 0.52 -15.71
C HIS A 309 6.28 0.95 -16.55
N LEU A 310 6.50 0.29 -17.69
CA LEU A 310 7.56 0.66 -18.64
C LEU A 310 7.31 2.01 -19.31
N PHE A 311 6.17 2.19 -19.97
CA PHE A 311 5.87 3.39 -20.76
C PHE A 311 5.63 4.63 -19.90
N LEU A 312 5.17 4.47 -18.66
CA LEU A 312 5.03 5.55 -17.68
C LEU A 312 6.34 5.86 -16.95
N LYS A 313 7.44 5.17 -17.29
CA LYS A 313 8.78 5.35 -16.70
C LYS A 313 8.77 5.19 -15.18
N HIS A 314 7.98 4.24 -14.67
CA HIS A 314 8.01 3.93 -13.24
C HIS A 314 9.37 3.39 -12.80
N SER A 315 10.23 2.97 -13.74
CA SER A 315 11.63 2.61 -13.49
C SER A 315 12.47 3.71 -12.85
N GLU A 316 12.10 4.98 -13.03
CA GLU A 316 12.73 6.11 -12.31
C GLU A 316 12.53 6.02 -10.79
N PHE A 317 11.51 5.27 -10.35
CA PHE A 317 11.13 5.11 -8.96
C PHE A 317 11.24 3.64 -8.48
N MET A 318 11.38 2.64 -9.35
CA MET A 318 11.50 1.22 -8.97
C MET A 318 12.46 0.45 -9.89
N VAL A 319 13.26 -0.49 -9.35
CA VAL A 319 14.17 -1.32 -10.19
C VAL A 319 13.47 -2.53 -10.81
N GLY A 320 12.37 -2.96 -10.21
CA GLY A 320 11.47 -3.98 -10.71
C GLY A 320 10.33 -4.20 -9.71
N GLU A 321 9.46 -5.15 -9.97
CA GLU A 321 8.38 -5.50 -9.03
C GLU A 321 8.86 -6.25 -7.79
N ASN A 322 10.07 -6.81 -7.82
CA ASN A 322 10.74 -7.37 -6.66
C ASN A 322 11.92 -6.47 -6.31
N CYS A 323 11.70 -5.46 -5.48
CA CYS A 323 12.81 -4.77 -4.82
C CYS A 323 13.30 -5.67 -3.66
N LEU A 324 13.96 -6.77 -4.00
CA LEU A 324 14.69 -7.58 -3.04
C LEU A 324 16.04 -6.92 -2.78
N ASP A 325 16.22 -6.63 -1.49
CA ASP A 325 17.46 -6.43 -0.77
C ASP A 325 17.78 -4.99 -0.38
N SER A 326 17.58 -4.71 0.91
CA SER A 326 18.00 -3.50 1.63
C SER A 326 19.52 -3.36 1.75
N HIS A 327 20.30 -4.23 1.11
CA HIS A 327 21.76 -4.24 1.21
C HIS A 327 22.52 -4.01 -0.09
N LEU A 328 21.85 -3.92 -1.25
CA LEU A 328 22.54 -3.77 -2.54
C LEU A 328 21.81 -2.82 -3.50
N VAL A 329 21.67 -1.52 -3.19
CA VAL A 329 21.76 -0.43 -4.20
C VAL A 329 22.10 0.87 -3.47
N SER A 330 23.23 1.43 -3.86
CA SER A 330 23.75 2.74 -3.48
C SER A 330 22.95 3.88 -4.15
N VAL A 331 21.71 4.12 -3.73
CA VAL A 331 21.00 5.42 -3.85
C VAL A 331 19.91 5.40 -2.75
N ASP A 332 19.81 6.47 -1.96
CA ASP A 332 18.74 6.67 -0.95
C ASP A 332 17.33 6.50 -1.55
N ARG A 333 16.80 5.26 -1.56
CA ARG A 333 15.43 4.93 -2.02
C ARG A 333 14.42 4.84 -0.87
N THR A 334 14.80 5.34 0.31
CA THR A 334 13.96 5.40 1.53
C THR A 334 12.86 6.47 1.46
N ASP A 335 12.77 7.21 0.35
CA ASP A 335 11.83 8.31 0.13
C ASP A 335 10.49 7.92 -0.51
N ILE A 336 10.39 6.73 -1.11
CA ILE A 336 9.13 6.26 -1.70
C ILE A 336 8.13 5.95 -0.59
N ILE A 337 6.99 6.63 -0.60
CA ILE A 337 5.91 6.41 0.36
C ILE A 337 4.82 5.51 -0.22
N LEU A 338 3.94 4.96 0.64
CA LEU A 338 2.82 4.08 0.21
C LEU A 338 1.96 4.73 -0.87
N LYS A 339 1.82 6.06 -0.75
CA LYS A 339 1.13 6.89 -1.73
C LYS A 339 1.73 6.82 -3.13
N ASP A 340 3.06 6.76 -3.25
CA ASP A 340 3.76 6.67 -4.54
C ASP A 340 3.55 5.31 -5.19
N VAL A 341 3.69 4.23 -4.42
CA VAL A 341 3.43 2.86 -4.89
C VAL A 341 1.99 2.71 -5.36
N MET A 342 1.02 3.12 -4.53
CA MET A 342 -0.39 3.09 -4.89
C MET A 342 -0.70 3.93 -6.13
N ARG A 343 0.01 5.04 -6.32
CA ARG A 343 -0.16 5.89 -7.51
C ARG A 343 0.37 5.24 -8.77
N MET A 344 1.58 4.69 -8.74
CA MET A 344 2.16 3.98 -9.90
C MET A 344 1.23 2.84 -10.34
N GLU A 345 0.74 2.07 -9.39
CA GLU A 345 -0.17 0.95 -9.62
C GLU A 345 -1.52 1.41 -10.17
N TRP A 346 -2.06 2.51 -9.65
CA TRP A 346 -3.25 3.11 -10.23
C TRP A 346 -3.00 3.55 -11.67
N GLN A 347 -1.88 4.22 -11.95
CA GLN A 347 -1.53 4.70 -13.30
C GLN A 347 -1.30 3.54 -14.28
N ALA A 348 -0.61 2.47 -13.87
CA ALA A 348 -0.41 1.28 -14.69
C ALA A 348 -1.72 0.55 -15.00
N ASN A 349 -2.64 0.46 -14.03
CA ASN A 349 -3.98 -0.06 -14.25
C ASN A 349 -4.80 0.83 -15.20
N GLN A 350 -4.68 2.16 -15.09
CA GLN A 350 -5.30 3.08 -16.04
C GLN A 350 -4.74 2.90 -17.45
N PHE A 351 -3.42 2.80 -17.57
CA PHE A 351 -2.73 2.57 -18.84
C PHE A 351 -3.21 1.27 -19.49
N ALA A 352 -3.25 0.16 -18.74
CA ALA A 352 -3.72 -1.12 -19.25
C ALA A 352 -5.17 -1.04 -19.78
N ALA A 353 -6.06 -0.38 -19.05
CA ALA A 353 -7.45 -0.19 -19.47
C ALA A 353 -7.57 0.69 -20.72
N CYS A 354 -6.81 1.79 -20.81
CA CYS A 354 -6.82 2.70 -21.95
C CYS A 354 -6.22 2.06 -23.20
N LEU A 355 -5.13 1.30 -23.04
CA LEU A 355 -4.47 0.58 -24.11
C LEU A 355 -5.36 -0.52 -24.68
N LEU A 356 -5.93 -1.38 -23.84
CA LEU A 356 -6.76 -2.52 -24.30
C LEU A 356 -8.17 -2.10 -24.74
N LEU A 357 -8.68 -0.97 -24.26
CA LEU A 357 -9.97 -0.39 -24.65
C LEU A 357 -9.78 1.05 -25.18
N PRO A 358 -9.21 1.22 -26.40
CA PRO A 358 -8.94 2.53 -26.97
C PRO A 358 -10.22 3.34 -27.10
N ARG A 359 -10.22 4.59 -26.61
CA ARG A 359 -11.44 5.41 -26.46
C ARG A 359 -12.30 5.49 -27.72
N ARG A 360 -11.69 5.79 -28.87
CA ARG A 360 -12.41 5.89 -30.16
C ARG A 360 -13.03 4.56 -30.58
N ALA A 361 -12.26 3.47 -30.52
CA ALA A 361 -12.74 2.13 -30.89
C ALA A 361 -13.83 1.64 -29.93
N PHE A 362 -13.66 1.89 -28.63
CA PHE A 362 -14.59 1.50 -27.58
C PHE A 362 -15.92 2.24 -27.69
N ILE A 363 -15.90 3.58 -27.84
CA ILE A 363 -17.12 4.38 -28.01
C ILE A 363 -17.88 3.96 -29.27
N LYS A 364 -17.17 3.79 -30.40
CA LYS A 364 -17.79 3.32 -31.66
C LYS A 364 -18.45 1.95 -31.48
N ALA A 365 -17.78 1.02 -30.81
CA ALA A 365 -18.31 -0.30 -30.52
C ALA A 365 -19.54 -0.24 -29.59
N PHE A 366 -19.48 0.59 -28.56
CA PHE A 366 -20.57 0.79 -27.61
C PHE A 366 -21.82 1.33 -28.32
N LEU A 367 -21.68 2.39 -29.13
CA LEU A 367 -22.79 3.00 -29.86
C LEU A 367 -23.47 2.00 -30.81
N ALA A 368 -22.68 1.17 -31.49
CA ALA A 368 -23.23 0.10 -32.34
C ALA A 368 -24.03 -0.94 -31.52
N GLU A 369 -23.62 -1.23 -30.28
CA GLU A 369 -24.34 -2.18 -29.42
C GLU A 369 -25.62 -1.58 -28.82
N THR A 370 -25.64 -0.27 -28.54
CA THR A 370 -26.85 0.43 -28.08
C THR A 370 -27.86 0.59 -29.21
N GLU A 371 -27.41 0.93 -30.42
CA GLU A 371 -28.26 1.05 -31.61
C GLU A 371 -28.97 -0.27 -31.94
N LYS A 372 -28.22 -1.40 -31.97
CA LYS A 372 -28.78 -2.75 -32.16
C LYS A 372 -29.87 -3.12 -31.16
N ARG A 373 -29.88 -2.49 -29.99
CA ARG A 373 -30.81 -2.78 -28.89
C ARG A 373 -31.89 -1.72 -28.72
N GLY A 374 -31.92 -0.70 -29.59
CA GLY A 374 -32.87 0.41 -29.49
C GLY A 374 -32.72 1.23 -28.20
N ILE A 375 -31.52 1.28 -27.62
CA ILE A 375 -31.24 2.06 -26.41
C ILE A 375 -30.94 3.49 -26.84
N VAL A 376 -31.78 4.43 -26.38
CA VAL A 376 -31.68 5.86 -26.67
C VAL A 376 -31.31 6.59 -25.39
N ASP A 377 -30.40 7.57 -25.49
CA ASP A 377 -30.08 8.46 -24.37
C ASP A 377 -31.31 9.30 -24.02
N ARG A 378 -31.77 9.19 -22.77
CA ARG A 378 -32.94 9.91 -22.23
C ARG A 378 -32.54 11.10 -21.35
N GLY A 379 -31.30 11.57 -21.44
CA GLY A 379 -30.78 12.72 -20.68
C GLY A 379 -30.10 12.37 -19.37
N PHE A 380 -29.92 11.08 -19.05
CA PHE A 380 -29.26 10.60 -17.82
C PHE A 380 -27.92 9.89 -18.10
N GLY A 381 -27.39 10.03 -19.32
CA GLY A 381 -26.23 9.31 -19.83
C GLY A 381 -26.64 8.21 -20.82
N LEU A 382 -25.72 7.84 -21.69
CA LEU A 382 -25.93 6.85 -22.76
C LEU A 382 -26.42 5.48 -22.25
N LEU A 383 -26.01 5.08 -21.04
CA LEU A 383 -26.51 3.91 -20.35
C LEU A 383 -26.77 4.24 -18.87
N PHE A 384 -28.04 4.27 -18.47
CA PHE A 384 -28.46 4.48 -17.09
C PHE A 384 -28.87 3.15 -16.45
N VAL A 385 -28.29 2.82 -15.29
CA VAL A 385 -28.58 1.58 -14.56
C VAL A 385 -29.12 1.91 -13.18
N ASP A 386 -30.35 1.47 -12.93
CA ASP A 386 -31.02 1.49 -11.63
C ASP A 386 -31.33 0.05 -11.18
N GLY A 387 -32.16 -0.11 -10.14
CA GLY A 387 -32.60 -1.41 -9.67
C GLY A 387 -33.53 -2.17 -10.62
N GLN A 388 -33.91 -1.61 -11.78
CA GLN A 388 -34.82 -2.26 -12.71
C GLN A 388 -34.09 -3.36 -13.49
N SER A 389 -34.73 -4.52 -13.60
CA SER A 389 -34.18 -5.71 -14.26
C SER A 389 -33.84 -5.46 -15.74
N CYS A 390 -34.61 -4.61 -16.44
CA CYS A 390 -34.36 -4.24 -17.83
C CYS A 390 -33.03 -3.48 -18.00
N ASN A 391 -32.73 -2.52 -17.12
CA ASN A 391 -31.52 -1.71 -17.19
C ASN A 391 -30.27 -2.52 -16.82
N VAL A 392 -30.38 -3.36 -15.78
CA VAL A 392 -29.32 -4.31 -15.40
C VAL A 392 -29.05 -5.31 -16.53
N SER A 393 -30.11 -5.85 -17.15
CA SER A 393 -29.99 -6.78 -18.28
C SER A 393 -29.34 -6.14 -19.50
N ALA A 394 -29.75 -4.91 -19.85
CA ALA A 394 -29.16 -4.14 -20.95
C ALA A 394 -27.66 -3.90 -20.73
N MET A 395 -27.26 -3.43 -19.54
CA MET A 395 -25.86 -3.24 -19.18
C MET A 395 -25.08 -4.54 -19.27
N ASN A 396 -25.62 -5.64 -18.73
CA ASN A 396 -24.97 -6.94 -18.77
C ASN A 396 -24.77 -7.43 -20.21
N SER A 397 -25.80 -7.31 -21.06
CA SER A 397 -25.75 -7.71 -22.46
C SER A 397 -24.72 -6.91 -23.26
N ILE A 398 -24.72 -5.58 -23.15
CA ILE A 398 -23.73 -4.71 -23.82
C ILE A 398 -22.33 -5.03 -23.32
N SER A 399 -22.16 -5.21 -22.00
CA SER A 399 -20.85 -5.51 -21.41
C SER A 399 -20.29 -6.83 -21.93
N VAL A 400 -21.13 -7.87 -22.08
CA VAL A 400 -20.72 -9.16 -22.64
C VAL A 400 -20.35 -9.03 -24.12
N SER A 401 -21.09 -8.25 -24.91
CA SER A 401 -20.72 -7.97 -26.31
C SER A 401 -19.33 -7.32 -26.42
N LEU A 402 -19.08 -6.28 -25.62
CA LEU A 402 -17.81 -5.53 -25.66
C LEU A 402 -16.65 -6.36 -25.09
N MET A 403 -16.90 -7.14 -24.04
CA MET A 403 -15.96 -8.11 -23.46
C MET A 403 -15.43 -9.05 -24.55
N LYS A 404 -16.34 -9.66 -25.33
CA LYS A 404 -15.98 -10.54 -26.44
C LYS A 404 -15.22 -9.79 -27.55
N ARG A 405 -15.68 -8.58 -27.90
CA ARG A 405 -15.09 -7.79 -28.99
C ARG A 405 -13.63 -7.37 -28.75
N PHE A 406 -13.29 -7.05 -27.50
CA PHE A 406 -11.95 -6.56 -27.14
C PHE A 406 -11.08 -7.61 -26.43
N ASN A 407 -11.64 -8.80 -26.16
CA ASN A 407 -11.00 -9.88 -25.40
C ASN A 407 -10.42 -9.41 -24.05
N VAL A 408 -11.28 -8.81 -23.23
CA VAL A 408 -10.97 -8.35 -21.86
C VAL A 408 -12.01 -8.90 -20.89
N SER A 409 -11.84 -8.74 -19.58
CA SER A 409 -12.87 -9.13 -18.61
C SER A 409 -14.06 -8.15 -18.62
N LYS A 410 -15.24 -8.65 -18.24
CA LYS A 410 -16.45 -7.81 -18.09
C LYS A 410 -16.24 -6.66 -17.10
N THR A 411 -15.47 -6.89 -16.03
CA THR A 411 -15.15 -5.88 -15.02
C THR A 411 -14.38 -4.71 -15.63
N VAL A 412 -13.37 -4.97 -16.47
CA VAL A 412 -12.59 -3.93 -17.15
C VAL A 412 -13.46 -3.10 -18.10
N VAL A 413 -14.40 -3.74 -18.81
CA VAL A 413 -15.39 -3.04 -19.64
C VAL A 413 -16.24 -2.08 -18.82
N ILE A 414 -16.79 -2.54 -17.69
CA ILE A 414 -17.63 -1.70 -16.82
C ILE A 414 -16.83 -0.51 -16.26
N ILE A 415 -15.60 -0.76 -15.80
CA ILE A 415 -14.70 0.30 -15.33
C ILE A 415 -14.50 1.36 -16.42
N ARG A 416 -14.21 0.91 -17.65
CA ARG A 416 -14.00 1.81 -18.79
C ARG A 416 -15.25 2.63 -19.13
N MET A 417 -16.44 2.04 -19.08
CA MET A 417 -17.70 2.78 -19.28
C MET A 417 -17.90 3.87 -18.23
N LYS A 418 -17.57 3.60 -16.96
CA LYS A 418 -17.67 4.59 -15.87
C LYS A 418 -16.67 5.73 -16.07
N GLN A 419 -15.41 5.40 -16.42
CA GLN A 419 -14.36 6.38 -16.69
C GLN A 419 -14.73 7.34 -17.83
N LEU A 420 -15.27 6.80 -18.93
CA LEU A 420 -15.73 7.58 -20.06
C LEU A 420 -17.09 8.26 -19.81
N ARG A 421 -17.67 8.12 -18.62
CA ARG A 421 -18.98 8.67 -18.21
C ARG A 421 -20.15 8.23 -19.10
N ILE A 422 -20.01 7.06 -19.75
CA ILE A 422 -21.02 6.43 -20.60
C ILE A 422 -22.07 5.72 -19.73
N LEU A 423 -21.62 5.06 -18.67
CA LEU A 423 -22.46 4.37 -17.69
C LEU A 423 -22.65 5.26 -16.45
N ARG A 424 -23.91 5.48 -16.05
CA ARG A 424 -24.28 6.07 -14.76
C ARG A 424 -25.15 5.10 -13.96
N GLU A 425 -24.86 4.99 -12.67
CA GLU A 425 -25.66 4.23 -11.71
C GLU A 425 -26.46 5.22 -10.86
N SER A 426 -27.69 4.89 -10.46
CA SER A 426 -28.36 5.69 -9.42
C SER A 426 -27.59 5.56 -8.11
N ALA A 427 -27.41 6.65 -7.38
CA ALA A 427 -26.95 6.54 -5.99
C ALA A 427 -27.93 5.63 -5.24
N ALA A 428 -27.40 4.59 -4.59
CA ALA A 428 -28.17 3.74 -3.70
C ALA A 428 -28.51 4.47 -2.40
#